data_AF-A0A9E4MKB9-F1
#
_entry.id   AF-A0A9E4MKB9-F1
#
_cell.length_a   1.000
_cell.length_b   1.000
_cell.length_c   1.000
_cell.angle_alpha   90.00
_cell.angle_beta   90.00
_cell.angle_gamma   90.00
#
_symmetry.space_group_name_H-M   'P 1'
#
loop_
_entity.id
_entity.type
_entity.pdbx_description
1 polymer ?
#
loop_
_entity_poly.entity_id
_entity_poly.type
_entity_poly.pdbx_seq_one_letter_code
_entity_poly.pdbx_strand_id
1 'polypeptide(L)' 'MSTRRKHRTESAEGIPDKPYFKIGEVAKLCSLQPYVLRYWESEFRSLKP' A
#
# COMPACT_ATOMS: atom_id res chain seq x y z
N MET A 1 -6.60 -19.56 20.48
CA MET A 1 -6.54 -19.59 19.00
C MET A 1 -5.47 -18.60 18.56
N SER A 2 -4.29 -19.10 18.19
CA SER A 2 -3.13 -18.25 17.83
C SER A 2 -3.24 -17.76 16.40
N THR A 3 -3.22 -16.44 16.18
CA THR A 3 -2.74 -15.85 14.93
C THR A 3 -1.88 -14.61 15.23
N ARG A 4 -0.60 -14.88 15.49
CA ARG A 4 0.49 -13.92 15.40
C ARG A 4 0.56 -13.35 13.99
N ARG A 5 0.65 -12.02 13.85
CA ARG A 5 1.58 -11.37 12.90
C ARG A 5 1.85 -9.92 13.30
N LYS A 6 3.13 -9.69 13.62
CA LYS A 6 3.73 -8.42 14.02
C LYS A 6 3.66 -7.43 12.85
N HIS A 7 3.06 -6.27 13.04
CA HIS A 7 3.46 -5.07 12.31
C HIS A 7 4.45 -4.34 13.22
N ARG A 8 5.74 -4.56 13.00
CA ARG A 8 6.80 -3.81 13.67
C ARG A 8 7.83 -3.43 12.62
N THR A 9 7.75 -2.16 12.19
CA THR A 9 8.87 -1.26 11.89
C THR A 9 8.24 0.08 11.51
N GLU A 10 8.18 0.97 12.51
CA GLU A 10 7.67 2.34 12.40
C GLU A 10 8.88 3.26 12.20
N SER A 11 9.11 3.70 10.96
CA SER A 11 9.98 4.84 10.69
C SER A 11 9.10 6.07 10.60
N ALA A 12 9.20 6.92 11.62
CA ALA A 12 8.61 8.24 11.85
C ALA A 12 7.09 8.46 11.68
N GLU A 13 6.38 7.83 10.73
CA GLU A 13 4.97 8.11 10.42
C GLU A 13 4.17 6.85 9.96
N GLY A 14 4.51 5.66 10.50
CA GLY A 14 3.70 4.45 10.33
C GLY A 14 3.77 3.75 8.95
N ILE A 15 4.61 4.24 8.03
CA ILE A 15 4.82 3.60 6.72
C ILE A 15 6.00 2.63 6.80
N PRO A 16 5.84 1.34 6.44
CA PRO A 16 6.95 0.39 6.44
C PRO A 16 8.01 0.72 5.39
N ASP A 17 9.29 0.59 5.73
CA ASP A 17 10.42 0.68 4.80
C ASP A 17 10.48 -0.59 3.94
N LYS A 18 9.82 -0.55 2.77
CA LYS A 18 9.84 -1.63 1.78
C LYS A 18 9.88 -1.06 0.36
N PRO A 19 10.66 -1.66 -0.56
CA PRO A 19 10.88 -1.11 -1.89
C PRO A 19 9.66 -1.24 -2.82
N TYR A 20 8.77 -2.20 -2.55
CA TYR A 20 7.55 -2.40 -3.33
C TYR A 20 6.37 -2.65 -2.40
N PHE A 21 5.23 -2.07 -2.76
CA PHE A 21 3.97 -2.26 -2.06
C PHE A 21 3.00 -2.96 -2.99
N LYS A 22 2.19 -3.88 -2.46
CA LYS A 22 1.05 -4.38 -3.22
C LYS A 22 0.00 -3.28 -3.29
N ILE A 23 -0.74 -3.21 -4.40
CA ILE A 23 -1.84 -2.25 -4.58
C ILE A 23 -2.85 -2.28 -3.43
N GLY A 24 -3.13 -3.48 -2.87
CA GLY A 24 -4.02 -3.63 -1.71
C GLY A 24 -3.44 -3.09 -0.39
N GLU A 25 -2.12 -2.99 -0.26
CA GLU A 25 -1.49 -2.36 0.90
C GLU A 25 -1.53 -0.85 0.79
N VAL A 26 -1.22 -0.30 -0.40
CA VAL A 26 -1.34 1.15 -0.67
C VAL A 26 -2.79 1.60 -0.53
N ALA A 27 -3.74 0.84 -1.06
CA ALA A 27 -5.18 1.09 -0.91
C ALA A 27 -5.58 1.22 0.58
N LYS A 28 -5.09 0.33 1.44
CA LYS A 28 -5.34 0.40 2.89
C LYS A 28 -4.68 1.60 3.55
N LEU A 29 -3.44 1.94 3.16
CA LEU A 29 -2.73 3.11 3.69
C LEU A 29 -3.44 4.42 3.33
N CYS A 30 -3.97 4.52 2.11
CA CYS A 30 -4.68 5.72 1.64
C CYS A 30 -6.19 5.70 1.96
N SER A 31 -6.71 4.65 2.61
CA SER A 31 -8.16 4.44 2.81
C SER A 31 -8.98 4.48 1.51
N LEU A 32 -8.40 3.99 0.42
CA LEU A 32 -9.01 3.94 -0.91
C LEU A 32 -9.39 2.50 -1.29
N GLN A 33 -10.31 2.36 -2.25
CA GLN A 33 -10.59 1.06 -2.86
C GLN A 33 -9.52 0.69 -3.88
N PRO A 34 -9.09 -0.58 -3.99
CA PRO A 34 -8.02 -0.99 -4.89
C PRO A 34 -8.27 -0.66 -6.37
N TYR A 35 -9.54 -0.60 -6.81
CA TYR A 35 -9.86 -0.27 -8.21
C TYR A 35 -9.53 1.19 -8.56
N VAL A 36 -9.54 2.10 -7.60
CA VAL A 36 -9.20 3.52 -7.82
C VAL A 36 -7.74 3.66 -8.24
N LEU A 37 -6.84 2.96 -7.53
CA LEU A 37 -5.41 2.95 -7.88
C LEU A 37 -5.16 2.32 -9.26
N ARG A 38 -5.91 1.28 -9.65
CA ARG A 38 -5.81 0.69 -11.00
C ARG A 38 -6.27 1.65 -12.09
N TYR A 39 -7.36 2.37 -11.82
CA TYR A 39 -7.83 3.41 -12.73
C TYR A 39 -6.79 4.52 -12.86
N TRP A 40 -6.14 4.91 -11.77
CA TRP A 40 -5.05 5.88 -11.81
C TRP A 40 -3.84 5.39 -12.61
N GLU A 41 -3.49 4.10 -12.58
CA GLU A 41 -2.44 3.54 -13.46
C GLU A 41 -2.79 3.66 -14.96
N SER A 42 -4.08 3.69 -15.33
CA SER A 42 -4.48 3.94 -16.73
C SER A 42 -4.48 5.42 -17.09
N GLU A 43 -4.90 6.30 -16.18
CA GLU A 43 -4.98 7.75 -16.43
C GLU A 43 -3.61 8.43 -16.37
N PHE A 44 -2.79 8.06 -15.38
CA PHE A 44 -1.49 8.64 -15.13
C PHE A 44 -0.39 7.67 -15.54
N ARG A 45 0.15 7.85 -16.74
CA ARG A 45 1.26 7.01 -17.26
C ARG A 45 2.49 7.00 -16.34
N SER A 46 2.68 8.04 -15.54
CA SER A 46 3.76 8.14 -14.54
C SER A 46 3.57 7.25 -13.32
N LEU A 47 2.36 6.73 -13.08
CA LEU A 47 2.06 5.81 -11.98
C LEU A 47 2.19 4.34 -12.38
N LYS A 48 2.31 4.06 -13.69
CA LYS A 48 2.77 2.75 -14.14
C LYS A 48 4.27 2.63 -13.89
N PRO A 49 4.74 1.52 -13.28
CA PRO A 49 6.17 1.25 -13.18
C PRO A 49 6.84 1.16 -14.55
#